data_AF-A0A7S1Y3S6-F1
#
_entry.id   AF-A0A7S1Y3S6-F1
#
_cell.length_a   1.000
_cell.length_b   1.000
_cell.length_c   1.000
_cell.angle_alpha   90.00
_cell.angle_beta   90.00
_cell.angle_gamma   90.00
#
_symmetry.space_group_name_H-M   'P 1'
#
loop_
_entity.id
_entity.type
_entity.pdbx_description
1 polymer ?
#
loop_
_entity_poly.entity_id
_entity_poly.type
_entity_poly.pdbx_seq_one_letter_code
_entity_poly.pdbx_strand_id
1 'polypeptide(L)'
;GVIGCLLADADPSVATGAITDIIVTVGSGQPVPKGYWKVGNLGGSGNNTTGSSTSNTGGSKSTSSSSGAGSTLQLYVKKEPNWDRAAQRPCVTALAIIYPERQEFVPPGFCVVRHYSGTTGPAADLGRGDGRRTS
;
A
#
# COMPACT_ATOMS: atom_id res chain seq x y z
N GLY A 1 -13.43 14.41 4.95
CA GLY A 1 -12.24 13.67 4.46
C GLY A 1 -12.53 13.18 3.07
N VAL A 2 -11.63 13.37 2.12
CA VAL A 2 -11.81 12.87 0.75
C VAL A 2 -11.72 11.34 0.82
N ILE A 3 -12.83 10.67 0.50
CA ILE A 3 -12.84 9.23 0.25
C ILE A 3 -11.92 9.01 -0.95
N GLY A 4 -10.80 8.33 -0.75
CA GLY A 4 -9.82 8.09 -1.81
C GLY A 4 -10.45 7.52 -3.06
N CYS A 5 -10.12 8.07 -4.22
CA CYS A 5 -10.57 7.54 -5.50
C CYS A 5 -10.00 6.13 -5.69
N LEU A 6 -10.87 5.16 -5.98
CA LEU A 6 -10.46 3.80 -6.33
C LEU A 6 -9.82 3.83 -7.71
N LEU A 7 -8.75 3.06 -7.91
CA LEU A 7 -8.12 2.93 -9.22
C LEU A 7 -9.07 2.34 -10.27
N ALA A 8 -10.04 1.52 -9.83
CA ALA A 8 -11.09 0.97 -10.69
C ALA A 8 -12.02 2.03 -11.29
N ASP A 9 -12.14 3.19 -10.63
CA ASP A 9 -12.96 4.32 -11.09
C ASP A 9 -12.12 5.39 -11.82
N ALA A 10 -10.82 5.15 -11.99
CA ALA A 10 -9.93 6.09 -12.64
C ALA A 10 -10.18 6.14 -14.15
N ASP A 11 -9.87 7.29 -14.76
CA ASP A 11 -9.87 7.43 -16.21
C ASP A 11 -8.97 6.34 -16.85
N PRO A 12 -9.34 5.76 -18.01
CA PRO A 12 -8.56 4.71 -18.65
C PRO A 12 -7.08 5.08 -18.88
N SER A 13 -6.77 6.35 -19.15
CA SER A 13 -5.39 6.82 -19.29
C SER A 13 -4.59 6.69 -17.99
N VAL A 14 -5.24 6.93 -16.84
CA VAL A 14 -4.64 6.77 -15.52
C VAL A 14 -4.53 5.29 -15.16
N ALA A 15 -5.55 4.48 -15.45
CA ALA A 15 -5.52 3.04 -15.19
C ALA A 15 -4.38 2.34 -15.94
N THR A 16 -4.12 2.74 -17.19
CA THR A 16 -3.05 2.19 -18.05
C THR A 16 -1.69 2.86 -17.90
N GLY A 17 -1.61 4.02 -17.23
CA GLY A 17 -0.36 4.75 -17.02
C GLY A 17 0.69 4.00 -16.20
N ALA A 18 1.93 4.46 -16.24
CA ALA A 18 3.02 3.84 -15.49
C ALA A 18 2.85 4.03 -13.97
N ILE A 19 3.26 3.03 -13.17
CA ILE A 19 3.33 3.18 -11.71
C ILE A 19 4.63 3.91 -11.38
N THR A 20 4.51 5.00 -10.65
CA THR A 20 5.67 5.85 -10.26
C THR A 20 5.96 5.79 -8.77
N ASP A 21 4.99 5.40 -7.95
CA ASP A 21 5.15 5.27 -6.50
C ASP A 21 4.10 4.33 -5.91
N ILE A 22 4.42 3.73 -4.77
CA ILE A 22 3.56 2.81 -4.03
C ILE A 22 3.67 3.09 -2.54
N ILE A 23 2.52 3.20 -1.87
CA ILE A 23 2.46 3.37 -0.43
C ILE A 23 1.46 2.39 0.18
N VAL A 24 1.73 1.99 1.42
CA VAL A 24 0.84 1.15 2.22
C VAL A 24 0.43 1.93 3.48
N THR A 25 -0.86 1.97 3.77
CA THR A 25 -1.37 2.55 5.03
C THR A 25 -2.05 1.48 5.87
N VAL A 26 -2.12 1.74 7.17
CA VAL A 26 -2.76 0.83 8.14
C VAL A 26 -4.06 1.48 8.65
N GLY A 27 -5.15 0.72 8.61
CA GLY A 27 -6.45 1.13 9.17
C GLY A 27 -7.37 1.87 8.19
N SER A 28 -8.64 1.99 8.58
CA SER A 28 -9.67 2.72 7.84
C SER A 28 -9.78 4.15 8.37
N GLY A 29 -9.34 5.14 7.60
CA GLY A 29 -9.53 6.56 7.96
C GLY A 29 -8.33 7.48 7.70
N GLN A 30 -7.19 6.94 7.24
CA GLN A 30 -6.07 7.77 6.84
C GLN A 30 -6.43 8.58 5.58
N PRO A 31 -6.16 9.89 5.54
CA PRO A 31 -6.41 10.70 4.36
C PRO A 31 -5.50 10.20 3.23
N VAL A 32 -6.09 9.96 2.06
CA VAL A 32 -5.33 9.50 0.90
C VAL A 32 -4.37 10.59 0.44
N PRO A 33 -3.06 10.30 0.33
CA PRO A 33 -2.11 11.29 -0.15
C PRO A 33 -2.50 11.78 -1.56
N LYS A 34 -2.33 13.08 -1.80
CA LYS A 34 -2.72 13.69 -3.07
C LYS A 34 -2.01 13.02 -4.25
N GLY A 35 -2.79 12.67 -5.28
CA GLY A 35 -2.28 12.03 -6.51
C GLY A 35 -2.13 10.52 -6.42
N TYR A 36 -2.56 9.90 -5.32
CA TYR A 36 -2.59 8.45 -5.17
C TYR A 36 -3.99 7.89 -5.39
N TRP A 37 -4.03 6.69 -5.95
CA TRP A 37 -5.23 5.91 -6.21
C TRP A 37 -5.23 4.68 -5.33
N LYS A 38 -6.37 4.39 -4.71
CA LYS A 38 -6.53 3.19 -3.88
C LYS A 38 -6.68 1.97 -4.78
N VAL A 39 -5.81 0.98 -4.63
CA VAL A 39 -5.92 -0.29 -5.37
C VAL A 39 -6.89 -1.23 -4.69
N GLY A 40 -6.82 -1.32 -3.36
CA GLY A 40 -7.69 -2.21 -2.60
C GLY A 40 -7.29 -2.31 -1.13
N ASN A 41 -8.04 -3.13 -0.40
CA ASN A 41 -7.72 -3.52 0.96
C ASN A 41 -6.92 -4.82 0.93
N LEU A 42 -5.71 -4.79 1.47
CA LEU A 42 -4.88 -5.95 1.71
C LEU A 42 -5.25 -6.53 3.09
N GLY A 43 -6.36 -7.28 3.14
CA GLY A 43 -6.71 -8.21 4.22
C GLY A 43 -6.91 -7.66 5.64
N GLY A 44 -8.10 -7.92 6.19
CA GLY A 44 -8.34 -8.12 7.63
C GLY A 44 -8.80 -9.56 7.84
N SER A 45 -8.06 -10.31 8.65
CA SER A 45 -8.21 -11.71 9.09
C SER A 45 -9.46 -12.51 8.68
N GLY A 46 -9.26 -13.58 7.90
CA GLY A 46 -10.18 -14.72 7.81
C GLY A 46 -10.14 -15.49 6.48
N ASN A 47 -9.33 -16.54 6.41
CA ASN A 47 -9.18 -17.54 5.35
C ASN A 47 -8.30 -17.21 4.13
N ASN A 48 -7.18 -17.93 4.09
CA ASN A 48 -6.48 -18.39 2.90
C ASN A 48 -7.45 -18.77 1.77
N THR A 49 -7.49 -18.00 0.68
CA THR A 49 -7.76 -18.53 -0.66
C THR A 49 -7.01 -17.70 -1.69
N THR A 50 -5.84 -18.21 -2.06
CA THR A 50 -5.34 -18.39 -3.42
C THR A 50 -5.93 -17.52 -4.54
N GLY A 51 -5.07 -16.72 -5.18
CA GLY A 51 -5.09 -16.50 -6.63
C GLY A 51 -6.15 -15.54 -7.20
N SER A 52 -5.69 -14.66 -8.09
CA SER A 52 -6.44 -13.95 -9.14
C SER A 52 -7.79 -13.34 -8.75
N SER A 53 -7.82 -12.01 -8.66
CA SER A 53 -9.03 -11.20 -8.67
C SER A 53 -9.71 -11.25 -10.05
N THR A 54 -10.32 -12.38 -10.41
CA THR A 54 -11.38 -12.41 -11.41
C THR A 54 -12.68 -12.18 -10.67
N SER A 55 -13.33 -11.07 -11.01
CA SER A 55 -14.69 -10.71 -10.58
C SER A 55 -15.64 -11.90 -10.71
N ASN A 56 -16.33 -12.26 -9.63
CA ASN A 56 -17.58 -13.01 -9.74
C ASN A 56 -18.59 -12.56 -8.69
N THR A 57 -19.74 -12.19 -9.23
CA THR A 57 -21.03 -11.89 -8.63
C THR A 57 -21.48 -13.03 -7.71
N GLY A 58 -21.86 -12.73 -6.46
CA GLY A 58 -22.45 -13.73 -5.58
C GLY A 58 -22.50 -13.28 -4.13
N GLY A 59 -23.69 -12.92 -3.66
CA GLY A 59 -23.91 -12.45 -2.31
C GLY A 59 -23.55 -13.49 -1.24
N SER A 60 -22.97 -13.01 -0.14
CA SER A 60 -23.13 -13.57 1.20
C SER A 60 -22.74 -12.52 2.23
N LYS A 61 -23.72 -12.04 3.01
CA LYS A 61 -23.51 -11.26 4.23
C LYS A 61 -22.82 -12.19 5.24
N SER A 62 -21.51 -12.05 5.42
CA SER A 62 -20.81 -12.59 6.58
C SER A 62 -20.75 -11.52 7.67
N THR A 63 -21.76 -11.53 8.54
CA THR A 63 -21.72 -10.87 9.85
C THR A 63 -20.79 -11.67 10.76
N SER A 64 -19.49 -11.35 10.75
CA SER A 64 -18.57 -11.76 11.82
C SER A 64 -18.24 -10.54 12.67
N SER A 65 -19.10 -10.28 13.65
CA SER A 65 -18.81 -9.46 14.82
C SER A 65 -17.73 -10.16 15.65
N SER A 66 -16.48 -9.89 15.37
CA SER A 66 -15.36 -10.21 16.26
C SER A 66 -14.52 -8.97 16.44
N SER A 67 -14.63 -8.39 17.63
CA SER A 67 -13.92 -7.23 18.15
C SER A 67 -12.43 -7.52 18.41
N GLY A 68 -11.73 -8.05 17.40
CA GLY A 68 -10.30 -7.94 17.29
C GLY A 68 -10.06 -6.99 16.12
N ALA A 69 -9.64 -5.75 16.41
CA ALA A 69 -9.41 -4.73 15.40
C ALA A 69 -8.21 -5.12 14.52
N GLY A 70 -8.41 -6.09 13.63
CA GLY A 70 -7.46 -6.46 12.59
C GLY A 70 -7.25 -5.22 11.73
N SER A 71 -6.07 -4.62 11.84
CA SER A 71 -5.75 -3.42 11.11
C SER A 71 -5.68 -3.74 9.62
N THR A 72 -6.70 -3.36 8.86
CA THR A 72 -6.73 -3.58 7.42
C THR A 72 -5.62 -2.78 6.75
N LEU A 73 -4.72 -3.44 6.03
CA LEU A 73 -3.74 -2.76 5.19
C LEU A 73 -4.42 -2.21 3.94
N GLN A 74 -4.00 -1.04 3.49
CA GLN A 74 -4.53 -0.41 2.29
C GLN A 74 -3.38 -0.06 1.35
N LEU A 75 -3.51 -0.47 0.09
CA LEU A 75 -2.51 -0.22 -0.93
C LEU A 75 -2.92 0.96 -1.80
N TYR A 76 -1.99 1.89 -2.00
CA TYR A 76 -2.18 3.01 -2.91
C TYR A 76 -1.02 3.10 -3.90
N VAL A 77 -1.34 3.56 -5.10
CA VAL A 77 -0.37 3.74 -6.19
C VAL A 77 -0.47 5.14 -6.77
N LYS A 78 0.67 5.70 -7.15
CA LYS A 78 0.74 6.92 -7.95
C LYS A 78 1.00 6.56 -9.41
N LYS A 79 0.18 7.09 -10.30
CA LYS A 79 0.21 6.76 -11.74
C LYS A 79 0.61 7.98 -12.55
N GLU A 80 1.36 7.76 -13.63
CA GLU A 80 1.69 8.76 -14.63
C GLU A 80 1.02 8.36 -15.96
N PRO A 81 -0.07 9.05 -16.38
CA PRO A 81 -0.80 8.71 -17.61
C PRO A 81 -0.04 9.07 -18.89
N ASN A 82 0.91 10.02 -18.83
CA ASN A 82 1.70 10.41 -19.99
C ASN A 82 2.95 9.52 -20.11
N TRP A 83 2.97 8.66 -21.13
CA TRP A 83 4.06 7.71 -21.36
C TRP A 83 5.39 8.37 -21.72
N ASP A 84 5.39 9.46 -22.49
CA ASP A 84 6.62 10.19 -22.83
C ASP A 84 7.30 10.72 -21.56
N ARG A 85 6.48 11.20 -20.62
CA ARG A 85 6.93 11.69 -19.33
C ARG A 85 7.29 10.56 -18.36
N ALA A 86 6.60 9.42 -18.42
CA ALA A 86 6.93 8.24 -17.63
C ALA A 86 8.30 7.66 -18.03
N ALA A 87 8.60 7.61 -19.33
CA ALA A 87 9.88 7.12 -19.86
C ALA A 87 11.11 7.93 -19.38
N GLN A 88 10.89 9.16 -18.94
CA GLN A 88 11.93 10.07 -18.44
C GLN A 88 12.09 10.03 -16.91
N ARG A 89 11.35 9.15 -16.20
CA ARG A 89 11.32 9.10 -14.74
C ARG A 89 11.56 7.68 -14.24
N PRO A 90 12.11 7.52 -13.02
CA PRO A 90 12.11 6.23 -12.34
C PRO A 90 10.67 5.74 -12.18
N CYS A 91 10.35 4.63 -12.83
CA CYS A 91 9.07 3.93 -12.66
C CYS A 91 9.26 2.70 -11.77
N VAL A 92 8.19 2.29 -11.10
CA VAL A 92 8.17 1.00 -10.41
C VAL A 92 7.97 -0.08 -11.47
N THR A 93 8.99 -0.92 -11.66
CA THR A 93 9.00 -1.97 -12.69
C THR A 93 8.84 -3.37 -12.12
N ALA A 94 9.09 -3.56 -10.83
CA ALA A 94 9.00 -4.86 -10.17
C ALA A 94 8.57 -4.71 -8.71
N LEU A 95 7.94 -5.76 -8.18
CA LEU A 95 7.60 -5.92 -6.77
C LEU A 95 8.20 -7.22 -6.27
N ALA A 96 8.75 -7.20 -5.05
CA ALA A 96 9.21 -8.37 -4.34
C ALA A 96 8.56 -8.40 -2.97
N ILE A 97 8.05 -9.57 -2.58
CA ILE A 97 7.61 -9.84 -1.21
C ILE A 97 8.82 -10.48 -0.52
N ILE A 98 9.21 -9.91 0.61
CA ILE A 98 10.31 -10.41 1.45
C ILE A 98 9.72 -10.88 2.77
N TYR A 99 10.28 -11.96 3.31
CA TYR A 99 9.90 -12.55 4.59
C TYR A 99 11.03 -12.34 5.61
N PRO A 100 11.01 -11.24 6.40
CA PRO A 100 12.08 -10.93 7.35
C PRO A 100 12.30 -12.03 8.41
N GLU A 101 11.24 -12.76 8.77
CA GLU A 101 11.30 -13.87 9.72
C GLU A 101 12.10 -15.06 9.20
N ARG A 102 12.22 -15.17 7.87
CA ARG A 102 13.08 -16.15 7.18
C ARG A 102 14.48 -15.62 6.92
N GLN A 103 14.80 -14.43 7.44
CA GLN A 103 16.05 -13.73 7.19
C GLN A 103 16.31 -13.49 5.70
N GLU A 104 15.24 -13.28 4.92
CA GLU A 104 15.38 -12.93 3.51
C GLU A 104 15.96 -11.52 3.34
N PHE A 105 16.82 -11.38 2.34
CA PHE A 105 17.43 -10.09 2.00
C PHE A 105 16.58 -9.32 1.00
N VAL A 106 16.58 -7.99 1.14
CA VAL A 106 16.06 -7.09 0.10
C VAL A 106 16.96 -7.22 -1.13
N PRO A 107 16.43 -7.59 -2.32
CA PRO A 107 17.25 -7.71 -3.50
C PRO A 107 17.89 -6.36 -3.88
N PRO A 108 19.11 -6.35 -4.45
CA PRO A 108 19.74 -5.12 -4.94
C PRO A 108 18.83 -4.38 -5.94
N GLY A 109 18.75 -3.06 -5.82
CA GLY A 109 17.89 -2.22 -6.68
C GLY A 109 16.43 -2.11 -6.23
N PHE A 110 16.01 -2.82 -5.18
CA PHE A 110 14.69 -2.66 -4.57
C PHE A 110 14.75 -1.70 -3.36
N CYS A 111 13.63 -1.01 -3.12
CA CYS A 111 13.43 -0.22 -1.91
C CYS A 111 12.28 -0.81 -1.08
N VAL A 112 12.41 -0.72 0.25
CA VAL A 112 11.36 -1.21 1.17
C VAL A 112 10.28 -0.14 1.30
N VAL A 113 9.05 -0.51 0.98
CA VAL A 113 7.87 0.35 1.22
C VAL A 113 7.56 0.33 2.71
N ARG A 114 7.73 1.49 3.37
CA ARG A 114 7.40 1.65 4.80
C ARG A 114 5.94 2.05 4.96
N HIS A 115 5.37 1.71 6.10
CA HIS A 115 3.99 2.07 6.44
C HIS A 115 3.85 3.59 6.54
N TYR A 116 2.88 4.15 5.83
CA TYR A 116 2.51 5.55 5.97
C TYR A 116 1.65 5.71 7.22
N SER A 117 2.22 6.26 8.29
CA SER A 117 1.49 6.73 9.47
C SER A 117 1.15 8.20 9.25
N GLY A 118 -0.12 8.53 9.00
CA GLY A 118 -0.58 9.91 8.87
C GLY A 118 -0.68 10.61 10.22
N THR A 119 0.41 10.67 10.98
CA THR A 119 0.47 11.45 12.21
C THR A 119 0.39 12.93 11.84
N THR A 120 -0.67 13.58 12.33
CA THR A 120 -1.03 14.98 12.12
C THR A 120 -0.03 15.94 12.81
N GLY A 121 1.23 15.99 12.34
CA GLY A 121 2.27 17.00 12.62
C GLY A 121 2.67 17.28 14.10
N PRO A 122 3.58 18.25 14.32
CA PRO A 122 4.87 18.49 13.66
C PRO A 122 6.02 17.87 14.50
N ALA A 123 7.19 17.59 13.90
CA ALA A 123 8.37 16.99 14.56
C ALA A 123 8.25 15.49 14.94
N ALA A 124 8.26 14.61 13.94
CA ALA A 124 8.69 13.23 14.14
C ALA A 124 10.22 13.18 14.05
N ASP A 125 10.85 13.48 15.18
CA ASP A 125 12.02 12.80 15.71
C ASP A 125 12.64 11.76 14.76
N LEU A 126 13.53 12.23 13.88
CA LEU A 126 14.46 11.37 13.18
C LEU A 126 15.48 10.86 14.19
N GLY A 127 15.18 9.69 14.76
CA GLY A 127 16.19 8.79 15.26
C GLY A 127 16.66 9.05 16.69
N ARG A 128 15.84 8.64 17.65
CA ARG A 128 16.36 8.08 18.90
C ARG A 128 17.12 6.79 18.58
N GLY A 129 18.39 6.93 18.22
CA GLY A 129 19.36 5.85 18.27
C GLY A 129 19.56 5.46 19.73
N ASP A 130 18.87 4.41 20.17
CA ASP A 130 19.06 3.84 21.50
C ASP A 130 20.37 3.04 21.51
N GLY A 131 21.48 3.77 21.55
CA GLY A 131 22.82 3.25 21.72
C GLY A 131 23.09 2.94 23.19
N ARG A 132 22.49 1.88 23.74
CA ARG A 132 22.89 1.36 25.05
C ARG A 132 23.80 0.15 24.86
N ARG A 133 25.10 0.45 24.68
CA ARG A 133 26.19 -0.51 24.83
C ARG A 133 26.22 -0.98 26.28
N THR A 134 26.12 -2.28 26.47
CA THR A 134 26.53 -2.97 27.70
C THR A 134 28.05 -3.05 27.74
N SER A 135 28.62 -2.58 28.85
CA SER A 135 29.87 -3.08 29.43
C SER A 135 29.88 -2.66 30.90
#